data_AF-A0A1J4T5M4-F1
#
_entry.id   AF-A0A1J4T5M4-F1
#
_cell.length_a   1.000
_cell.length_b   1.000
_cell.length_c   1.000
_cell.angle_alpha   90.00
_cell.angle_beta   90.00
_cell.angle_gamma   90.00
#
_symmetry.space_group_name_H-M   'P 1'
#
loop_
_entity.id
_entity.type
_entity.pdbx_description
1 polymer ?
#
loop_
_entity_poly.entity_id
_entity_poly.type
_entity_poly.pdbx_seq_one_letter_code
_entity_poly.pdbx_strand_id
1 'polypeptide(L)'
;MKFNKHYKNLMAVIMIFYQTVFLFAPAIAVQAEDTGLTADTTTQTSNKIADNEQLKPILEITSPFDKEEITNGLIEAKAKSNAPIKELRFILSQNGNVINQNLANNNNDIWQYSWDAALLNDGVYNIMAKATTTDDKFIVISTPISITIKNAAEETSPDNAEPATTEEIKNDDEENLPAECAQANYLTKEACNKYLLENKPPAEILAENLPAECKIINIIDGEKCNLYLQQKYLTKECQDANAKTKDECDKIMLKLSSQAECAQAGYETESECRDYLANKLTPKIECQNIDQAYCQKAINERFLGYIAAQQAKYDGLKEATDNLIGQSLNLKDLKKSLGENQKMIPIKKESTNLKIVAMTGKITLDENDNLVQTAPMAFMIDSDQDGLPDSIEKEIGTDPFNVDTDSDGVTDLDEVKNNLNPLGPGQLAKTLSPINEAIVNNKPLGQPKTEGEIKNNYLIKSFINADENKGYILNGQAEPNSTITLYFYSDLPLVATVGVDKYGNWQYELDQSLIDGEHEVYVVLNDNTGKVVNKSNPLNFFVKEARAISVQEFVDTATSPAQTKSASLINFYLIIVILIITVGILLFIIFFLFHKNRRLKP
;
A
#
# COMPACT_ATOMS: atom_id res chain seq x y z
N MET A 1 33.44 -5.78 60.26
CA MET A 1 32.52 -6.85 59.80
C MET A 1 32.20 -6.59 58.32
N LYS A 2 32.70 -7.48 57.45
CA LYS A 2 32.24 -7.84 56.09
C LYS A 2 31.65 -6.75 55.17
N PHE A 3 32.50 -6.15 54.33
CA PHE A 3 32.11 -5.67 53.00
C PHE A 3 32.57 -6.69 51.95
N ASN A 4 31.63 -7.08 51.09
CA ASN A 4 31.52 -8.42 50.54
C ASN A 4 32.37 -8.64 49.27
N LYS A 5 32.81 -9.88 49.13
CA LYS A 5 33.96 -10.42 48.40
C LYS A 5 33.58 -10.92 46.99
N HIS A 6 32.78 -10.15 46.24
CA HIS A 6 32.22 -10.64 44.96
C HIS A 6 32.59 -9.87 43.69
N TYR A 7 33.30 -8.73 43.79
CA TYR A 7 33.71 -7.97 42.60
C TYR A 7 35.14 -8.23 42.10
N LYS A 8 35.96 -9.01 42.82
CA LYS A 8 37.33 -9.33 42.40
C LYS A 8 37.48 -10.61 41.57
N ASN A 9 36.44 -11.43 41.46
CA ASN A 9 36.50 -12.70 40.70
C ASN A 9 35.81 -12.64 39.33
N LEU A 10 35.12 -11.55 38.99
CA LEU A 10 34.48 -11.42 37.66
C LEU A 10 35.42 -10.76 36.63
N MET A 11 36.36 -9.93 37.07
CA MET A 11 37.39 -9.33 36.20
C MET A 11 38.61 -10.23 35.97
N ALA A 12 38.74 -11.34 36.70
CA ALA A 12 39.81 -12.32 36.52
C ALA A 12 39.45 -13.44 35.52
N VAL A 13 38.18 -13.56 35.11
CA VAL A 13 37.71 -14.58 34.16
C VAL A 13 37.67 -14.05 32.72
N ILE A 14 37.67 -12.73 32.52
CA ILE A 14 37.61 -12.10 31.19
C ILE A 14 39.02 -11.80 30.60
N MET A 15 40.09 -11.91 31.40
CA MET A 15 41.48 -11.70 30.94
C MET A 15 42.30 -12.98 30.71
N ILE A 16 41.68 -14.17 30.73
CA ILE A 16 42.39 -15.46 30.47
C ILE A 16 41.99 -16.09 29.11
N PHE A 17 41.14 -15.44 28.32
CA PHE A 17 40.78 -15.90 26.96
C PHE A 17 41.49 -15.14 25.82
N TYR A 18 42.46 -14.27 26.14
CA TYR A 18 43.24 -13.49 25.18
C TYR A 18 44.75 -13.76 25.31
N GLN A 19 45.17 -15.03 25.28
CA GLN A 19 46.50 -15.44 24.81
C GLN A 19 46.59 -16.97 24.71
N THR A 20 47.29 -17.42 23.67
CA THR A 20 47.71 -18.80 23.33
C THR A 20 46.69 -19.72 22.63
N VAL A 21 46.56 -19.57 21.29
CA VAL A 21 46.75 -20.69 20.35
C VAL A 21 47.43 -20.15 19.08
N PHE A 22 48.75 -20.21 19.06
CA PHE A 22 49.55 -20.26 17.83
C PHE A 22 50.15 -21.66 17.80
N LEU A 23 49.91 -22.42 16.73
CA LEU A 23 50.90 -23.22 15.98
C LEU A 23 50.19 -24.16 15.00
N PHE A 24 50.80 -24.31 13.83
CA PHE A 24 50.50 -25.15 12.67
C PHE A 24 49.56 -24.59 11.58
N ALA A 25 50.16 -23.91 10.60
CA ALA A 25 50.03 -24.28 9.18
C ALA A 25 51.17 -23.65 8.35
N PRO A 26 51.77 -24.37 7.38
CA PRO A 26 52.97 -23.94 6.66
C PRO A 26 52.67 -23.07 5.43
N ALA A 27 53.65 -22.26 5.08
CA ALA A 27 53.72 -21.46 3.86
C ALA A 27 53.89 -22.35 2.61
N ILE A 28 53.10 -22.06 1.57
CA ILE A 28 53.42 -22.45 0.19
C ILE A 28 53.44 -21.15 -0.62
N ALA A 29 54.64 -20.80 -1.07
CA ALA A 29 54.87 -19.82 -2.11
C ALA A 29 54.58 -20.46 -3.47
N VAL A 30 53.90 -19.75 -4.37
CA VAL A 30 53.88 -20.08 -5.80
C VAL A 30 54.44 -18.89 -6.55
N GLN A 31 55.52 -19.16 -7.27
CA GLN A 31 56.27 -18.27 -8.14
C GLN A 31 55.43 -17.82 -9.33
N ALA A 32 55.66 -16.57 -9.72
CA ALA A 32 55.45 -16.10 -11.07
C ALA A 32 56.45 -16.82 -12.00
N GLU A 33 55.94 -17.41 -13.08
CA GLU A 33 56.76 -17.79 -14.24
C GLU A 33 56.29 -17.00 -15.45
N ASP A 34 57.17 -16.08 -15.83
CA ASP A 34 57.26 -15.39 -17.09
C ASP A 34 57.73 -16.39 -18.16
N THR A 35 56.93 -16.59 -19.21
CA THR A 35 57.43 -17.11 -20.49
C THR A 35 56.80 -16.33 -21.63
N GLY A 36 57.50 -15.29 -22.05
CA GLY A 36 57.38 -14.79 -23.41
C GLY A 36 57.92 -15.81 -24.40
N LEU A 37 57.16 -16.09 -25.45
CA LEU A 37 57.73 -16.41 -26.76
C LEU A 37 56.90 -15.76 -27.87
N THR A 38 57.65 -15.26 -28.84
CA THR A 38 57.36 -14.22 -29.81
C THR A 38 56.55 -14.65 -31.03
N ALA A 39 55.73 -13.71 -31.51
CA ALA A 39 55.41 -13.33 -32.89
C ALA A 39 55.08 -14.42 -33.93
N ASP A 40 53.88 -14.33 -34.51
CA ASP A 40 53.78 -14.04 -35.95
C ASP A 40 52.45 -13.35 -36.33
N THR A 41 52.57 -12.49 -37.32
CA THR A 41 51.59 -11.59 -37.91
C THR A 41 50.76 -12.34 -38.96
N THR A 42 49.43 -12.27 -38.93
CA THR A 42 48.66 -12.21 -40.18
C THR A 42 47.26 -11.64 -39.97
N THR A 43 47.02 -10.52 -40.63
CA THR A 43 45.72 -9.95 -40.99
C THR A 43 44.76 -10.98 -41.58
N GLN A 44 43.59 -11.16 -40.97
CA GLN A 44 42.34 -11.38 -41.69
C GLN A 44 41.17 -10.67 -40.99
N THR A 45 40.69 -9.64 -41.67
CA THR A 45 39.35 -9.08 -41.55
C THR A 45 38.28 -10.15 -41.76
N SER A 46 37.39 -10.32 -40.79
CA SER A 46 36.00 -10.74 -41.07
C SER A 46 35.06 -10.37 -39.92
N ASN A 47 34.06 -9.57 -40.26
CA ASN A 47 32.81 -9.31 -39.54
C ASN A 47 32.31 -10.48 -38.67
N LYS A 48 32.06 -10.19 -37.39
CA LYS A 48 30.78 -10.40 -36.68
C LYS A 48 31.01 -10.07 -35.20
N ILE A 49 30.83 -8.81 -34.81
CA ILE A 49 30.34 -8.51 -33.47
C ILE A 49 28.83 -8.68 -33.61
N ALA A 50 28.36 -9.90 -33.34
CA ALA A 50 26.95 -10.09 -33.07
C ALA A 50 26.70 -9.44 -31.72
N ASP A 51 25.76 -8.51 -31.69
CA ASP A 51 25.10 -8.06 -30.47
C ASP A 51 24.78 -9.29 -29.62
N ASN A 52 25.51 -9.48 -28.52
CA ASN A 52 25.02 -10.33 -27.45
C ASN A 52 24.08 -9.46 -26.62
N GLU A 53 22.98 -9.07 -27.26
CA GLU A 53 21.78 -8.61 -26.58
C GLU A 53 21.41 -9.77 -25.65
N GLN A 54 21.73 -9.63 -24.36
CA GLN A 54 21.38 -10.61 -23.35
C GLN A 54 19.85 -10.69 -23.36
N LEU A 55 19.30 -11.67 -24.09
CA LEU A 55 17.88 -11.84 -24.32
C LEU A 55 17.17 -11.76 -22.98
N LYS A 56 16.36 -10.70 -22.78
CA LYS A 56 15.57 -10.54 -21.57
C LYS A 56 14.77 -11.83 -21.36
N PRO A 57 14.77 -12.38 -20.14
CA PRO A 57 14.02 -13.59 -19.86
C PRO A 57 12.52 -13.33 -20.09
N ILE A 58 11.88 -14.22 -20.83
CA ILE A 58 10.46 -14.22 -21.19
C ILE A 58 9.82 -15.42 -20.51
N LEU A 59 8.62 -15.21 -19.97
CA LEU A 59 7.78 -16.24 -19.39
C LEU A 59 6.40 -16.17 -20.02
N GLU A 60 5.93 -17.27 -20.60
CA GLU A 60 4.67 -17.33 -21.33
C GLU A 60 3.76 -18.40 -20.76
N ILE A 61 2.49 -18.05 -20.53
CA ILE A 61 1.44 -19.03 -20.21
C ILE A 61 0.92 -19.62 -21.51
N THR A 62 1.00 -20.94 -21.61
CA THR A 62 0.62 -21.73 -22.78
C THR A 62 -0.74 -22.42 -22.63
N SER A 63 -1.27 -22.46 -21.41
CA SER A 63 -2.59 -23.00 -21.07
C SER A 63 -2.99 -22.47 -19.68
N PRO A 64 -4.28 -22.17 -19.42
CA PRO A 64 -5.38 -22.05 -20.40
C PRO A 64 -5.12 -20.92 -21.42
N PHE A 65 -5.98 -20.77 -22.42
CA PHE A 65 -5.91 -19.65 -23.37
C PHE A 65 -6.54 -18.39 -22.78
N ASP A 66 -6.11 -17.22 -23.24
CA ASP A 66 -6.75 -15.96 -22.86
C ASP A 66 -8.22 -15.95 -23.31
N LYS A 67 -9.10 -15.63 -22.36
CA LYS A 67 -10.57 -15.63 -22.42
C LYS A 67 -11.23 -16.99 -22.57
N GLU A 68 -10.54 -18.07 -22.19
CA GLU A 68 -11.12 -19.40 -22.15
C GLU A 68 -12.26 -19.49 -21.12
N GLU A 69 -13.36 -20.15 -21.49
CA GLU A 69 -14.49 -20.41 -20.61
C GLU A 69 -14.41 -21.85 -20.09
N ILE A 70 -14.47 -22.02 -18.78
CA ILE A 70 -14.31 -23.29 -18.09
C ILE A 70 -15.62 -23.61 -17.37
N THR A 71 -16.31 -24.63 -17.85
CA THR A 71 -17.56 -25.14 -17.27
C THR A 71 -17.28 -26.45 -16.55
N ASN A 72 -17.24 -26.46 -15.21
CA ASN A 72 -16.94 -27.61 -14.36
C ASN A 72 -15.69 -28.43 -14.78
N GLY A 73 -14.58 -28.32 -14.04
CA GLY A 73 -13.37 -29.11 -14.32
C GLY A 73 -12.10 -28.59 -13.65
N LEU A 74 -10.93 -29.07 -14.11
CA LEU A 74 -9.64 -28.57 -13.65
C LEU A 74 -9.15 -27.43 -14.55
N ILE A 75 -8.67 -26.35 -13.93
CA ILE A 75 -7.95 -25.29 -14.60
C ILE A 75 -6.49 -25.72 -14.69
N GLU A 76 -6.03 -26.18 -15.85
CA GLU A 76 -4.63 -26.60 -16.05
C GLU A 76 -3.76 -25.43 -16.51
N ALA A 77 -3.03 -24.80 -15.59
CA ALA A 77 -2.04 -23.80 -15.97
C ALA A 77 -0.71 -24.43 -16.39
N LYS A 78 -0.18 -24.01 -17.54
CA LYS A 78 1.12 -24.43 -18.08
C LYS A 78 1.90 -23.23 -18.59
N ALA A 79 3.18 -23.13 -18.25
CA ALA A 79 4.04 -22.02 -18.65
C ALA A 79 5.43 -22.50 -19.11
N LYS A 80 6.04 -21.73 -20.01
CA LYS A 80 7.39 -21.94 -20.53
C LYS A 80 8.21 -20.67 -20.42
N SER A 81 9.51 -20.82 -20.16
CA SER A 81 10.45 -19.70 -20.19
C SER A 81 11.57 -19.96 -21.19
N ASN A 82 12.10 -18.89 -21.79
CA ASN A 82 13.32 -18.94 -22.61
C ASN A 82 14.60 -18.88 -21.76
N ALA A 83 14.48 -18.70 -20.43
CA ALA A 83 15.59 -18.63 -19.50
C ALA A 83 15.50 -19.74 -18.45
N PRO A 84 16.63 -20.19 -17.88
CA PRO A 84 16.64 -21.18 -16.81
C PRO A 84 15.94 -20.64 -15.55
N ILE A 85 14.91 -21.37 -15.08
CA ILE A 85 14.10 -21.00 -13.92
C ILE A 85 14.43 -21.88 -12.72
N LYS A 86 14.66 -21.25 -11.57
CA LYS A 86 14.87 -21.89 -10.26
C LYS A 86 13.56 -22.32 -9.62
N GLU A 87 12.57 -21.44 -9.63
CA GLU A 87 11.22 -21.68 -9.11
C GLU A 87 10.19 -20.90 -9.91
N LEU A 88 8.98 -21.45 -10.06
CA LEU A 88 7.83 -20.78 -10.67
C LEU A 88 6.60 -20.96 -9.78
N ARG A 89 5.81 -19.90 -9.63
CA ARG A 89 4.49 -19.93 -8.99
C ARG A 89 3.42 -19.47 -9.97
N PHE A 90 2.32 -20.19 -10.01
CA PHE A 90 1.11 -19.71 -10.66
C PHE A 90 0.25 -18.94 -9.66
N ILE A 91 -0.29 -17.83 -10.12
CA ILE A 91 -1.05 -16.87 -9.32
C ILE A 91 -2.45 -16.79 -9.94
N LEU A 92 -3.47 -17.09 -9.14
CA LEU A 92 -4.87 -16.94 -9.51
C LEU A 92 -5.45 -15.73 -8.78
N SER A 93 -6.09 -14.81 -9.51
CA SER A 93 -6.64 -13.57 -8.95
C SER A 93 -8.03 -13.25 -9.51
N GLN A 94 -8.83 -12.51 -8.75
CA GLN A 94 -10.14 -12.01 -9.15
C GLN A 94 -10.30 -10.58 -8.65
N ASN A 95 -10.74 -9.66 -9.54
CA ASN A 95 -10.92 -8.24 -9.23
C ASN A 95 -9.69 -7.57 -8.57
N GLY A 96 -8.48 -7.98 -8.97
CA GLY A 96 -7.22 -7.45 -8.42
C GLY A 96 -6.75 -8.09 -7.11
N ASN A 97 -7.58 -8.92 -6.46
CA ASN A 97 -7.18 -9.66 -5.27
C ASN A 97 -6.62 -11.04 -5.64
N VAL A 98 -5.46 -11.37 -5.07
CA VAL A 98 -4.87 -12.72 -5.19
C VAL A 98 -5.70 -13.69 -4.37
N ILE A 99 -6.25 -14.72 -5.03
CA ILE A 99 -6.98 -15.80 -4.38
C ILE A 99 -5.99 -16.85 -3.89
N ASN A 100 -5.04 -17.25 -4.74
CA ASN A 100 -3.94 -18.10 -4.33
C ASN A 100 -2.67 -17.90 -5.17
N GLN A 101 -1.56 -18.42 -4.64
CA GLN A 101 -0.28 -18.54 -5.34
C GLN A 101 0.32 -19.92 -5.03
N ASN A 102 0.52 -20.72 -6.06
CA ASN A 102 0.97 -22.11 -5.89
C ASN A 102 2.27 -22.38 -6.62
N LEU A 103 3.17 -23.12 -5.97
CA LEU A 103 4.42 -23.58 -6.58
C LEU A 103 4.10 -24.55 -7.72
N ALA A 104 4.63 -24.26 -8.90
CA ALA A 104 4.46 -25.09 -10.08
C ALA A 104 5.41 -26.27 -10.06
N ASN A 105 4.95 -27.39 -10.62
CA ASN A 105 5.79 -28.56 -10.87
C ASN A 105 6.47 -28.40 -12.23
N ASN A 106 7.78 -28.61 -12.30
CA ASN A 106 8.51 -28.62 -13.57
C ASN A 106 8.54 -30.04 -14.15
N ASN A 107 8.09 -30.19 -15.39
CA ASN A 107 8.20 -31.41 -16.17
C ASN A 107 8.73 -31.10 -17.58
N ASN A 108 10.00 -31.41 -17.84
CA ASN A 108 10.68 -31.15 -19.13
C ASN A 108 10.55 -29.69 -19.62
N ASP A 109 10.91 -28.73 -18.75
CA ASP A 109 10.86 -27.28 -19.01
C ASP A 109 9.44 -26.71 -19.23
N ILE A 110 8.42 -27.50 -18.89
CA ILE A 110 7.04 -27.04 -18.78
C ILE A 110 6.68 -26.99 -17.29
N TRP A 111 6.39 -25.78 -16.82
CA TRP A 111 5.93 -25.56 -15.47
C TRP A 111 4.42 -25.66 -15.43
N GLN A 112 3.87 -26.44 -14.51
CA GLN A 112 2.44 -26.71 -14.47
C GLN A 112 1.85 -26.72 -13.06
N TYR A 113 0.60 -26.29 -12.95
CA TYR A 113 -0.23 -26.39 -11.76
C TYR A 113 -1.71 -26.51 -12.17
N SER A 114 -2.53 -27.11 -11.31
CA SER A 114 -3.96 -27.27 -11.58
C SER A 114 -4.82 -26.82 -10.40
N TRP A 115 -5.89 -26.07 -10.68
CA TRP A 115 -6.93 -25.74 -9.70
C TRP A 115 -8.21 -26.50 -9.99
N ASP A 116 -9.00 -26.75 -8.96
CA ASP A 116 -10.36 -27.25 -9.10
C ASP A 116 -11.32 -26.07 -9.30
N ALA A 117 -11.91 -25.96 -10.49
CA ALA A 117 -12.84 -24.88 -10.82
C ALA A 117 -14.14 -24.97 -10.00
N ALA A 118 -14.50 -26.15 -9.50
CA ALA A 118 -15.70 -26.32 -8.68
C ALA A 118 -15.59 -25.60 -7.31
N LEU A 119 -14.37 -25.31 -6.85
CA LEU A 119 -14.12 -24.56 -5.61
C LEU A 119 -14.13 -23.04 -5.80
N LEU A 120 -14.34 -22.56 -7.02
CA LEU A 120 -14.31 -21.15 -7.37
C LEU A 120 -15.72 -20.69 -7.75
N ASN A 121 -16.09 -19.48 -7.36
CA ASN A 121 -17.38 -18.90 -7.75
C ASN A 121 -17.41 -18.54 -9.23
N ASP A 122 -18.60 -18.49 -9.82
CA ASP A 122 -18.78 -17.99 -11.18
C ASP A 122 -18.21 -16.58 -11.34
N GLY A 123 -17.47 -16.34 -12.42
CA GLY A 123 -16.87 -15.04 -12.68
C GLY A 123 -15.59 -15.09 -13.51
N VAL A 124 -14.99 -13.91 -13.69
CA VAL A 124 -13.74 -13.74 -14.46
C VAL A 124 -12.55 -13.79 -13.51
N TYR A 125 -11.55 -14.59 -13.85
CA TYR A 125 -10.30 -14.76 -13.10
C TYR A 125 -9.11 -14.43 -14.00
N ASN A 126 -8.01 -13.99 -13.40
CA ASN A 126 -6.74 -13.79 -14.10
C ASN A 126 -5.68 -14.76 -13.57
N ILE A 127 -4.95 -15.39 -14.49
CA ILE A 127 -3.84 -16.29 -14.19
C ILE A 127 -2.54 -15.63 -14.65
N MET A 128 -1.53 -15.66 -13.77
CA MET A 128 -0.15 -15.27 -14.08
C MET A 128 0.84 -16.33 -13.60
N ALA A 129 2.01 -16.36 -14.21
CA ALA A 129 3.16 -17.11 -13.74
C ALA A 129 4.24 -16.13 -13.28
N LYS A 130 4.81 -16.36 -12.10
CA LYS A 130 5.99 -15.63 -11.57
C LYS A 130 7.13 -16.62 -11.41
N ALA A 131 8.30 -16.30 -11.95
CA ALA A 131 9.47 -17.16 -11.93
C ALA A 131 10.71 -16.40 -11.46
N THR A 132 11.63 -17.10 -10.79
CA THR A 132 12.96 -16.58 -10.42
C THR A 132 14.00 -17.31 -11.26
N THR A 133 14.92 -16.59 -11.91
CA THR A 133 16.00 -17.21 -12.70
C THR A 133 17.02 -17.91 -11.81
N THR A 134 17.77 -18.88 -12.36
CA THR A 134 18.76 -19.66 -11.60
C THR A 134 19.94 -18.86 -11.06
N ASP A 135 20.23 -17.71 -11.65
CA ASP A 135 21.26 -16.77 -11.19
C ASP A 135 20.75 -15.79 -10.13
N ASP A 136 19.48 -15.91 -9.72
CA ASP A 136 18.78 -15.02 -8.78
C ASP A 136 18.80 -13.53 -9.22
N LYS A 137 19.13 -13.25 -10.50
CA LYS A 137 19.21 -11.88 -11.03
C LYS A 137 17.89 -11.34 -11.52
N PHE A 138 16.99 -12.21 -12.00
CA PHE A 138 15.74 -11.78 -12.63
C PHE A 138 14.53 -12.47 -12.00
N ILE A 139 13.54 -11.66 -11.69
CA ILE A 139 12.16 -12.09 -11.49
C ILE A 139 11.42 -11.86 -12.80
N VAL A 140 10.85 -12.93 -13.36
CA VAL A 140 10.22 -12.95 -14.68
C VAL A 140 8.76 -13.29 -14.49
N ILE A 141 7.87 -12.50 -15.10
CA ILE A 141 6.43 -12.67 -14.90
C ILE A 141 5.76 -12.72 -16.26
N SER A 142 4.79 -13.62 -16.40
CA SER A 142 4.03 -13.73 -17.63
C SER A 142 3.05 -12.59 -17.79
N THR A 143 2.65 -12.32 -19.04
CA THR A 143 1.41 -11.59 -19.29
C THR A 143 0.24 -12.32 -18.61
N PRO A 144 -0.68 -11.61 -17.93
CA PRO A 144 -1.87 -12.24 -17.39
C PRO A 144 -2.76 -12.73 -18.53
N ILE A 145 -3.39 -13.87 -18.32
CA ILE A 145 -4.50 -14.35 -19.13
C ILE A 145 -5.79 -14.30 -18.30
N SER A 146 -6.91 -13.99 -18.93
CA SER A 146 -8.23 -14.04 -18.28
C SER A 146 -8.93 -15.35 -18.59
N ILE A 147 -9.68 -15.91 -17.65
CA ILE A 147 -10.58 -17.05 -17.86
C ILE A 147 -11.94 -16.76 -17.24
N THR A 148 -13.00 -17.42 -17.71
CA THR A 148 -14.35 -17.32 -17.14
C THR A 148 -14.76 -18.67 -16.57
N ILE A 149 -15.18 -18.70 -15.31
CA ILE A 149 -15.72 -19.90 -14.66
C ILE A 149 -17.25 -19.82 -14.64
N LYS A 150 -17.90 -20.92 -15.02
CA LYS A 150 -19.36 -21.12 -14.91
C LYS A 150 -19.66 -22.52 -14.38
N ASN A 151 -20.01 -22.64 -13.11
CA ASN A 151 -20.33 -23.91 -12.48
C ASN A 151 -21.83 -24.22 -12.61
N ALA A 152 -22.17 -25.40 -13.13
CA ALA A 152 -23.56 -25.84 -13.25
C ALA A 152 -24.12 -26.24 -11.87
N ALA A 153 -25.33 -25.78 -11.53
CA ALA A 153 -26.00 -26.12 -10.27
C ALA A 153 -26.22 -27.65 -10.14
N GLU A 154 -25.88 -28.24 -8.99
CA GLU A 154 -26.05 -29.67 -8.71
C GLU A 154 -27.53 -30.10 -8.76
N GLU A 155 -27.87 -30.99 -9.69
CA GLU A 155 -29.13 -31.74 -9.69
C GLU A 155 -29.04 -32.95 -8.76
N THR A 156 -29.80 -32.95 -7.66
CA THR A 156 -29.98 -34.14 -6.82
C THR A 156 -30.99 -35.10 -7.46
N SER A 157 -30.50 -36.26 -7.89
CA SER A 157 -31.30 -37.39 -8.40
C SER A 157 -31.98 -38.18 -7.26
N PRO A 158 -33.23 -38.65 -7.42
CA PRO A 158 -33.73 -39.83 -6.73
C PRO A 158 -33.90 -41.02 -7.69
N ASP A 159 -33.23 -42.13 -7.36
CA ASP A 159 -33.50 -43.48 -7.85
C ASP A 159 -34.93 -43.92 -7.48
N ASN A 160 -35.74 -44.33 -8.48
CA ASN A 160 -36.32 -45.68 -8.58
C ASN A 160 -37.34 -45.81 -9.75
N ALA A 161 -37.10 -46.86 -10.54
CA ALA A 161 -38.03 -47.65 -11.38
C ALA A 161 -38.44 -47.15 -12.80
N GLU A 162 -37.80 -47.80 -13.78
CA GLU A 162 -38.16 -48.11 -15.19
C GLU A 162 -39.62 -48.60 -15.45
N PRO A 163 -40.06 -48.78 -16.73
CA PRO A 163 -39.77 -48.02 -17.95
C PRO A 163 -41.02 -47.70 -18.82
N ALA A 164 -40.83 -46.70 -19.69
CA ALA A 164 -41.48 -46.32 -20.96
C ALA A 164 -42.74 -47.07 -21.48
N THR A 165 -43.74 -46.27 -21.91
CA THR A 165 -44.43 -46.44 -23.21
C THR A 165 -45.03 -45.11 -23.75
N THR A 166 -44.60 -44.75 -24.96
CA THR A 166 -45.28 -44.07 -26.08
C THR A 166 -46.35 -42.97 -25.86
N GLU A 167 -46.01 -41.80 -26.42
CA GLU A 167 -46.82 -40.86 -27.24
C GLU A 167 -48.25 -40.47 -26.80
N GLU A 168 -48.46 -39.18 -26.49
CA GLU A 168 -49.27 -38.25 -27.30
C GLU A 168 -49.33 -36.83 -26.67
N ILE A 169 -49.29 -35.82 -27.53
CA ILE A 169 -49.36 -34.38 -27.22
C ILE A 169 -50.79 -33.98 -26.85
N LYS A 170 -51.04 -33.36 -25.67
CA LYS A 170 -52.05 -32.28 -25.42
C LYS A 170 -51.69 -31.39 -24.22
N ASN A 171 -52.14 -30.13 -24.29
CA ASN A 171 -51.74 -28.93 -23.54
C ASN A 171 -52.25 -28.79 -22.08
N ASP A 172 -51.68 -27.76 -21.43
CA ASP A 172 -52.18 -26.83 -20.39
C ASP A 172 -51.81 -27.09 -18.90
N ASP A 173 -50.92 -26.21 -18.41
CA ASP A 173 -50.96 -25.44 -17.16
C ASP A 173 -51.37 -26.13 -15.83
N GLU A 174 -50.38 -26.40 -14.97
CA GLU A 174 -50.55 -26.33 -13.51
C GLU A 174 -49.23 -25.90 -12.84
N GLU A 175 -49.04 -24.58 -12.67
CA GLU A 175 -47.84 -23.96 -12.09
C GLU A 175 -48.01 -23.81 -10.56
N ASN A 176 -47.14 -24.47 -9.80
CA ASN A 176 -47.21 -24.55 -8.33
C ASN A 176 -46.80 -23.21 -7.68
N LEU A 177 -47.71 -22.59 -6.92
CA LEU A 177 -47.52 -21.29 -6.25
C LEU A 177 -46.97 -21.45 -4.81
N PRO A 178 -46.21 -20.47 -4.27
CA PRO A 178 -45.76 -20.47 -2.88
C PRO A 178 -46.91 -20.64 -1.86
N ALA A 179 -46.69 -21.40 -0.79
CA ALA A 179 -47.72 -21.79 0.18
C ALA A 179 -48.45 -20.59 0.83
N GLU A 180 -47.77 -19.46 0.98
CA GLU A 180 -48.30 -18.20 1.52
C GLU A 180 -49.33 -17.57 0.57
N CYS A 181 -49.12 -17.68 -0.75
CA CYS A 181 -50.06 -17.21 -1.77
C CYS A 181 -51.29 -18.12 -1.89
N ALA A 182 -51.11 -19.43 -1.68
CA ALA A 182 -52.19 -20.39 -1.62
C ALA A 182 -53.11 -20.15 -0.40
N GLN A 183 -52.54 -19.78 0.75
CA GLN A 183 -53.29 -19.44 1.96
C GLN A 183 -54.05 -18.10 1.84
N ALA A 184 -53.52 -17.16 1.06
CA ALA A 184 -54.13 -15.86 0.79
C ALA A 184 -55.06 -15.83 -0.45
N ASN A 185 -55.31 -16.99 -1.06
CA ASN A 185 -56.27 -17.20 -2.17
C ASN A 185 -55.89 -16.51 -3.51
N TYR A 186 -54.60 -16.27 -3.76
CA TYR A 186 -54.13 -15.75 -5.06
C TYR A 186 -53.81 -16.91 -6.01
N LEU A 187 -54.58 -17.02 -7.09
CA LEU A 187 -54.57 -18.17 -8.02
C LEU A 187 -53.71 -17.96 -9.27
N THR A 188 -53.00 -16.82 -9.39
CA THR A 188 -52.11 -16.54 -10.51
C THR A 188 -50.76 -16.01 -10.02
N LYS A 189 -49.69 -16.32 -10.77
CA LYS A 189 -48.31 -15.91 -10.47
C LYS A 189 -48.15 -14.39 -10.37
N GLU A 190 -48.83 -13.64 -11.23
CA GLU A 190 -48.83 -12.16 -11.17
C GLU A 190 -49.54 -11.62 -9.94
N ALA A 191 -50.67 -12.22 -9.53
CA ALA A 191 -51.39 -11.79 -8.33
C ALA A 191 -50.63 -12.15 -7.04
N CYS A 192 -49.98 -13.33 -7.02
CA CYS A 192 -49.10 -13.75 -5.93
C CYS A 192 -47.86 -12.86 -5.83
N ASN A 193 -47.18 -12.56 -6.94
CA ASN A 193 -46.02 -11.67 -6.94
C ASN A 193 -46.39 -10.26 -6.46
N LYS A 194 -47.56 -9.75 -6.84
CA LYS A 194 -48.06 -8.46 -6.35
C LYS A 194 -48.35 -8.48 -4.84
N TYR A 195 -48.95 -9.55 -4.32
CA TYR A 195 -49.20 -9.73 -2.89
C TYR A 195 -47.90 -9.82 -2.07
N LEU A 196 -46.89 -10.54 -2.56
CA LEU A 196 -45.58 -10.67 -1.92
C LEU A 196 -44.81 -9.35 -1.91
N LEU A 197 -44.95 -8.52 -2.96
CA LEU A 197 -44.36 -7.18 -3.03
C LEU A 197 -45.04 -6.20 -2.08
N GLU A 198 -46.35 -6.31 -1.88
CA GLU A 198 -47.13 -5.40 -1.01
C GLU A 198 -47.00 -5.75 0.49
N ASN A 199 -46.57 -6.96 0.86
CA ASN A 199 -46.49 -7.44 2.24
C ASN A 199 -45.08 -7.81 2.74
N LYS A 200 -44.01 -7.48 2.00
CA LYS A 200 -42.63 -7.70 2.45
C LYS A 200 -42.36 -6.93 3.77
N PRO A 201 -41.78 -7.56 4.81
CA PRO A 201 -41.47 -6.86 6.05
C PRO A 201 -40.50 -5.69 5.79
N PRO A 202 -40.67 -4.52 6.45
CA PRO A 202 -39.91 -3.30 6.14
C PRO A 202 -38.38 -3.46 6.18
N ALA A 203 -37.86 -4.40 6.97
CA ALA A 203 -36.43 -4.67 7.10
C ALA A 203 -35.81 -5.30 5.83
N GLU A 204 -36.59 -6.06 5.03
CA GLU A 204 -36.09 -6.75 3.83
C GLU A 204 -36.05 -5.82 2.61
N ILE A 205 -36.94 -4.82 2.57
CA ILE A 205 -36.94 -3.77 1.53
C ILE A 205 -35.74 -2.81 1.70
N LEU A 206 -35.26 -2.62 2.93
CA LEU A 206 -34.07 -1.82 3.21
C LEU A 206 -32.77 -2.53 2.78
N ALA A 207 -32.73 -3.86 2.77
CA ALA A 207 -31.53 -4.63 2.46
C ALA A 207 -31.12 -4.54 0.97
N GLU A 208 -32.09 -4.49 0.05
CA GLU A 208 -31.84 -4.43 -1.40
C GLU A 208 -31.30 -3.07 -1.87
N ASN A 209 -31.62 -1.97 -1.17
CA ASN A 209 -31.19 -0.60 -1.52
C ASN A 209 -29.94 -0.11 -0.77
N LEU A 210 -29.25 -0.99 -0.03
CA LEU A 210 -27.99 -0.63 0.62
C LEU A 210 -26.84 -0.51 -0.41
N PRO A 211 -25.94 0.48 -0.25
CA PRO A 211 -24.69 0.57 -1.00
C PRO A 211 -23.91 -0.75 -0.99
N ALA A 212 -23.25 -1.08 -2.11
CA ALA A 212 -22.54 -2.35 -2.30
C ALA A 212 -21.52 -2.60 -1.19
N GLU A 213 -20.90 -1.54 -0.70
CA GLU A 213 -19.92 -1.54 0.38
C GLU A 213 -20.50 -2.00 1.72
N CYS A 214 -21.76 -1.68 2.01
CA CYS A 214 -22.44 -2.15 3.23
C CYS A 214 -22.84 -3.63 3.13
N LYS A 215 -23.20 -4.07 1.91
CA LYS A 215 -23.53 -5.47 1.62
C LYS A 215 -22.30 -6.38 1.77
N ILE A 216 -21.13 -5.93 1.32
CA ILE A 216 -19.86 -6.67 1.41
C ILE A 216 -19.49 -7.01 2.86
N ILE A 217 -19.78 -6.12 3.81
CA ILE A 217 -19.49 -6.33 5.23
C ILE A 217 -20.71 -6.76 6.06
N ASN A 218 -21.78 -7.22 5.40
CA ASN A 218 -22.99 -7.76 6.01
C ASN A 218 -23.74 -6.77 6.94
N ILE A 219 -23.67 -5.47 6.67
CA ILE A 219 -24.55 -4.48 7.32
C ILE A 219 -25.88 -4.47 6.57
N ILE A 220 -26.91 -5.04 7.19
CA ILE A 220 -28.27 -5.14 6.64
C ILE A 220 -29.21 -4.01 7.10
N ASP A 221 -28.75 -3.16 8.01
CA ASP A 221 -29.51 -2.06 8.60
C ASP A 221 -29.11 -0.73 7.94
N GLY A 222 -30.08 0.00 7.40
CA GLY A 222 -29.86 1.27 6.68
C GLY A 222 -29.22 2.37 7.52
N GLU A 223 -29.60 2.51 8.79
CA GLU A 223 -29.03 3.53 9.67
C GLU A 223 -27.60 3.16 10.08
N LYS A 224 -27.35 1.87 10.38
CA LYS A 224 -25.99 1.39 10.65
C LYS A 224 -25.08 1.48 9.43
N CYS A 225 -25.62 1.25 8.24
CA CYS A 225 -24.87 1.42 7.00
C CYS A 225 -24.53 2.90 6.79
N ASN A 226 -25.48 3.81 7.00
CA ASN A 226 -25.20 5.24 6.90
C ASN A 226 -24.14 5.68 7.93
N LEU A 227 -24.22 5.20 9.18
CA LEU A 227 -23.21 5.46 10.20
C LEU A 227 -21.84 4.88 9.84
N TYR A 228 -21.79 3.65 9.32
CA TYR A 228 -20.57 3.02 8.84
C TYR A 228 -19.94 3.81 7.68
N LEU A 229 -20.74 4.20 6.69
CA LEU A 229 -20.28 4.99 5.56
C LEU A 229 -19.79 6.37 6.03
N GLN A 230 -20.52 7.03 6.94
CA GLN A 230 -20.09 8.30 7.52
C GLN A 230 -18.77 8.17 8.28
N GLN A 231 -18.58 7.14 9.11
CA GLN A 231 -17.35 6.90 9.87
C GLN A 231 -16.17 6.46 8.99
N LYS A 232 -16.43 5.71 7.92
CA LYS A 232 -15.40 5.24 6.97
C LYS A 232 -14.65 6.40 6.31
N TYR A 233 -15.35 7.50 6.04
CA TYR A 233 -14.76 8.70 5.43
C TYR A 233 -14.21 9.71 6.44
N LEU A 234 -14.20 9.39 7.75
CA LEU A 234 -13.54 10.20 8.76
C LEU A 234 -12.07 9.81 8.88
N THR A 235 -11.21 10.80 9.17
CA THR A 235 -9.80 10.52 9.47
C THR A 235 -9.67 9.72 10.75
N LYS A 236 -8.53 9.04 10.90
CA LYS A 236 -8.22 8.28 12.12
C LYS A 236 -8.26 9.17 13.37
N GLU A 237 -7.80 10.41 13.29
CA GLU A 237 -7.87 11.37 14.40
C GLU A 237 -9.32 11.67 14.82
N CYS A 238 -10.23 11.78 13.84
CA CYS A 238 -11.64 11.98 14.11
C CYS A 238 -12.31 10.71 14.67
N GLN A 239 -11.93 9.54 14.18
CA GLN A 239 -12.38 8.25 14.71
C GLN A 239 -11.91 8.05 16.16
N ASP A 240 -10.64 8.33 16.45
CA ASP A 240 -10.05 8.26 17.79
C ASP A 240 -10.72 9.27 18.76
N ALA A 241 -11.17 10.40 18.23
CA ALA A 241 -11.96 11.40 18.96
C ALA A 241 -13.46 11.09 19.04
N ASN A 242 -13.91 9.93 18.52
CA ASN A 242 -15.30 9.48 18.46
C ASN A 242 -16.25 10.42 17.70
N ALA A 243 -15.75 11.14 16.68
CA ALA A 243 -16.59 11.90 15.78
C ALA A 243 -17.54 10.97 15.02
N LYS A 244 -18.82 11.33 14.96
CA LYS A 244 -19.85 10.55 14.25
C LYS A 244 -20.18 11.13 12.89
N THR A 245 -19.98 12.43 12.72
CA THR A 245 -20.26 13.15 11.47
C THR A 245 -19.05 13.95 11.01
N LYS A 246 -19.06 14.32 9.74
CA LYS A 246 -18.04 15.20 9.14
C LYS A 246 -17.98 16.57 9.83
N ASP A 247 -19.13 17.12 10.21
CA ASP A 247 -19.21 18.40 10.93
C ASP A 247 -18.65 18.32 12.36
N GLU A 248 -18.87 17.19 13.05
CA GLU A 248 -18.28 16.96 14.37
C GLU A 248 -16.75 16.81 14.26
N CYS A 249 -16.30 16.04 13.27
CA CYS A 249 -14.88 15.88 12.94
C CYS A 249 -14.23 17.23 12.61
N ASP A 250 -14.87 18.08 11.80
CA ASP A 250 -14.33 19.40 11.43
C ASP A 250 -14.11 20.28 12.67
N LYS A 251 -15.06 20.31 13.60
CA LYS A 251 -14.92 21.06 14.87
C LYS A 251 -13.78 20.51 15.74
N ILE A 252 -13.64 19.19 15.81
CA ILE A 252 -12.55 18.54 16.55
C ILE A 252 -11.20 18.89 15.91
N MET A 253 -11.09 18.75 14.59
CA MET A 253 -9.87 19.04 13.84
C MET A 253 -9.50 20.51 13.93
N LEU A 254 -10.48 21.43 13.86
CA LEU A 254 -10.27 22.85 14.09
C LEU A 254 -9.65 23.05 15.47
N LYS A 255 -10.27 22.52 16.53
CA LYS A 255 -9.76 22.68 17.90
C LYS A 255 -8.35 22.11 18.09
N LEU A 256 -8.03 20.98 17.47
CA LEU A 256 -6.72 20.33 17.58
C LEU A 256 -5.63 21.09 16.81
N SER A 257 -5.96 21.66 15.66
CA SER A 257 -4.99 22.27 14.75
C SER A 257 -4.83 23.78 14.91
N SER A 258 -5.89 24.46 15.31
CA SER A 258 -5.93 25.92 15.27
C SER A 258 -5.36 26.57 16.52
N GLN A 259 -5.33 25.87 17.67
CA GLN A 259 -4.93 26.48 18.95
C GLN A 259 -3.51 27.02 18.94
N ALA A 260 -2.54 26.30 18.38
CA ALA A 260 -1.14 26.75 18.35
C ALA A 260 -0.95 27.93 17.38
N GLU A 261 -1.51 27.83 16.17
CA GLU A 261 -1.35 28.87 15.15
C GLU A 261 -2.14 30.13 15.49
N CYS A 262 -3.40 29.99 15.90
CA CYS A 262 -4.25 31.13 16.28
C CYS A 262 -3.71 31.84 17.52
N ALA A 263 -3.20 31.10 18.52
CA ALA A 263 -2.57 31.74 19.68
C ALA A 263 -1.30 32.52 19.30
N GLN A 264 -0.48 32.01 18.38
CA GLN A 264 0.68 32.74 17.84
C GLN A 264 0.26 34.01 17.08
N ALA A 265 -0.86 33.95 16.36
CA ALA A 265 -1.42 35.08 15.62
C ALA A 265 -2.23 36.06 16.50
N GLY A 266 -2.39 35.77 17.80
CA GLY A 266 -3.07 36.65 18.75
C GLY A 266 -4.60 36.53 18.80
N TYR A 267 -5.17 35.44 18.27
CA TYR A 267 -6.61 35.16 18.34
C TYR A 267 -6.91 34.17 19.47
N GLU A 268 -7.66 34.63 20.47
CA GLU A 268 -7.94 33.85 21.69
C GLU A 268 -9.30 33.15 21.67
N THR A 269 -10.25 33.65 20.86
CA THR A 269 -11.59 33.03 20.75
C THR A 269 -11.69 32.09 19.54
N GLU A 270 -12.55 31.08 19.67
CA GLU A 270 -12.83 30.13 18.58
C GLU A 270 -13.36 30.84 17.32
N SER A 271 -14.18 31.88 17.49
CA SER A 271 -14.75 32.66 16.37
C SER A 271 -13.67 33.44 15.63
N GLU A 272 -12.83 34.19 16.34
CA GLU A 272 -11.75 34.98 15.73
C GLU A 272 -10.73 34.07 15.02
N CYS A 273 -10.42 32.94 15.64
CA CYS A 273 -9.53 31.93 15.07
C CYS A 273 -10.12 31.31 13.79
N ARG A 274 -11.43 31.02 13.79
CA ARG A 274 -12.14 30.53 12.59
C ARG A 274 -12.07 31.55 11.46
N ASP A 275 -12.35 32.82 11.75
CA ASP A 275 -12.32 33.89 10.74
C ASP A 275 -10.91 34.11 10.18
N TYR A 276 -9.89 34.06 11.04
CA TYR A 276 -8.50 34.11 10.63
C TYR A 276 -8.13 32.97 9.67
N LEU A 277 -8.45 31.72 10.05
CA LEU A 277 -8.15 30.55 9.22
C LEU A 277 -8.92 30.57 7.89
N ALA A 278 -10.20 30.97 7.92
CA ALA A 278 -11.01 31.12 6.72
C ALA A 278 -10.34 32.11 5.74
N ASN A 279 -9.91 33.27 6.24
CA ASN A 279 -9.24 34.28 5.42
C ASN A 279 -7.87 33.81 4.89
N LYS A 280 -7.12 33.04 5.68
CA LYS A 280 -5.81 32.50 5.30
C LYS A 280 -5.90 31.37 4.26
N LEU A 281 -6.88 30.48 4.40
CA LEU A 281 -6.93 29.21 3.66
C LEU A 281 -7.86 29.26 2.45
N THR A 282 -9.01 29.93 2.54
CA THR A 282 -9.99 29.99 1.44
C THR A 282 -9.40 30.44 0.10
N PRO A 283 -8.49 31.45 0.04
CA PRO A 283 -7.87 31.85 -1.22
C PRO A 283 -7.00 30.78 -1.89
N LYS A 284 -6.59 29.74 -1.16
CA LYS A 284 -5.76 28.64 -1.66
C LYS A 284 -6.58 27.47 -2.21
N ILE A 285 -7.91 27.54 -2.13
CA ILE A 285 -8.81 26.45 -2.49
C ILE A 285 -9.38 26.68 -3.89
N GLU A 286 -9.19 25.70 -4.76
CA GLU A 286 -9.75 25.68 -6.11
C GLU A 286 -11.14 25.02 -6.08
N CYS A 287 -12.17 25.81 -6.32
CA CYS A 287 -13.55 25.33 -6.46
C CYS A 287 -13.77 24.77 -7.86
N GLN A 288 -13.98 23.46 -7.99
CA GLN A 288 -14.11 22.77 -9.28
C GLN A 288 -15.58 22.48 -9.60
N ASN A 289 -16.06 23.03 -10.73
CA ASN A 289 -17.44 22.81 -11.23
C ASN A 289 -18.55 23.15 -10.21
N ILE A 290 -18.27 24.02 -9.25
CA ILE A 290 -19.17 24.33 -8.14
C ILE A 290 -19.35 25.85 -8.03
N ASP A 291 -20.56 26.29 -7.65
CA ASP A 291 -20.82 27.70 -7.40
C ASP A 291 -19.90 28.24 -6.30
N GLN A 292 -19.32 29.42 -6.53
CA GLN A 292 -18.28 29.95 -5.66
C GLN A 292 -18.82 30.36 -4.27
N ALA A 293 -20.07 30.83 -4.19
CA ALA A 293 -20.68 31.16 -2.90
C ALA A 293 -21.00 29.90 -2.10
N TYR A 294 -21.52 28.85 -2.76
CA TYR A 294 -21.70 27.54 -2.14
C TYR A 294 -20.36 26.95 -1.67
N CYS A 295 -19.33 26.99 -2.51
CA CYS A 295 -18.00 26.48 -2.20
C CYS A 295 -17.43 27.15 -0.95
N GLN A 296 -17.45 28.48 -0.88
CA GLN A 296 -16.97 29.19 0.32
C GLN A 296 -17.77 28.86 1.56
N LYS A 297 -19.09 28.74 1.45
CA LYS A 297 -19.94 28.32 2.56
C LYS A 297 -19.58 26.90 3.02
N ALA A 298 -19.43 25.96 2.08
CA ALA A 298 -19.04 24.60 2.37
C ALA A 298 -17.69 24.54 3.09
N ILE A 299 -16.68 25.24 2.57
CA ILE A 299 -15.35 25.37 3.18
C ILE A 299 -15.49 25.86 4.63
N ASN A 300 -16.11 27.02 4.80
CA ASN A 300 -16.18 27.69 6.10
C ASN A 300 -16.99 26.92 7.13
N GLU A 301 -18.04 26.19 6.73
CA GLU A 301 -18.95 25.51 7.65
C GLU A 301 -18.56 24.05 7.94
N ARG A 302 -17.96 23.34 6.97
CA ARG A 302 -17.80 21.88 7.00
C ARG A 302 -16.37 21.36 6.84
N PHE A 303 -15.44 22.17 6.33
CA PHE A 303 -14.10 21.69 5.95
C PHE A 303 -12.94 22.49 6.54
N LEU A 304 -13.20 23.66 7.09
CA LEU A 304 -12.15 24.58 7.51
C LEU A 304 -11.20 23.97 8.55
N GLY A 305 -11.75 23.24 9.52
CA GLY A 305 -10.97 22.54 10.52
C GLY A 305 -10.13 21.41 9.96
N TYR A 306 -10.70 20.61 9.05
CA TYR A 306 -9.94 19.58 8.34
C TYR A 306 -8.79 20.19 7.52
N ILE A 307 -9.07 21.22 6.72
CA ILE A 307 -8.09 21.87 5.86
C ILE A 307 -6.98 22.50 6.69
N ALA A 308 -7.33 23.18 7.79
CA ALA A 308 -6.36 23.78 8.70
C ALA A 308 -5.44 22.72 9.33
N ALA A 309 -6.01 21.61 9.79
CA ALA A 309 -5.23 20.53 10.38
C ALA A 309 -4.26 19.88 9.40
N GLN A 310 -4.72 19.58 8.19
CA GLN A 310 -3.86 18.98 7.17
C GLN A 310 -2.83 19.98 6.65
N GLN A 311 -3.19 21.25 6.51
CA GLN A 311 -2.24 22.29 6.11
C GLN A 311 -1.15 22.48 7.16
N ALA A 312 -1.47 22.46 8.45
CA ALA A 312 -0.47 22.54 9.52
C ALA A 312 0.52 21.36 9.48
N LYS A 313 0.03 20.14 9.19
CA LYS A 313 0.90 18.97 8.97
C LYS A 313 1.85 19.18 7.79
N TYR A 314 1.33 19.65 6.66
CA TYR A 314 2.14 19.90 5.46
C TYR A 314 3.11 21.07 5.61
N ASP A 315 2.74 22.13 6.32
CA ASP A 315 3.63 23.26 6.62
C ASP A 315 4.79 22.79 7.51
N GLY A 316 4.52 22.00 8.55
CA GLY A 316 5.57 21.43 9.40
C GLY A 316 6.45 20.40 8.67
N LEU A 317 5.86 19.62 7.75
CA LEU A 317 6.61 18.73 6.87
C LEU A 317 7.55 19.53 5.96
N LYS A 318 7.03 20.57 5.32
CA LYS A 318 7.78 21.43 4.43
C LYS A 318 8.93 22.13 5.16
N GLU A 319 8.69 22.65 6.36
CA GLU A 319 9.76 23.25 7.19
C GLU A 319 10.89 22.24 7.49
N ALA A 320 10.53 20.98 7.77
CA ALA A 320 11.49 19.92 8.04
C ALA A 320 12.26 19.44 6.79
N THR A 321 11.70 19.60 5.59
CA THR A 321 12.25 19.02 4.35
C THR A 321 12.64 20.01 3.26
N ASP A 322 12.40 21.32 3.43
CA ASP A 322 12.66 22.33 2.40
C ASP A 322 14.12 22.34 1.93
N ASN A 323 15.08 22.10 2.84
CA ASN A 323 16.51 22.00 2.52
C ASN A 323 16.94 20.60 2.04
N LEU A 324 16.04 19.62 2.05
CA LEU A 324 16.30 18.23 1.69
C LEU A 324 15.73 17.87 0.32
N ILE A 325 15.00 18.78 -0.35
CA ILE A 325 14.50 18.55 -1.71
C ILE A 325 15.65 18.24 -2.66
N GLY A 326 15.53 17.15 -3.40
CA GLY A 326 16.55 16.65 -4.32
C GLY A 326 17.70 15.89 -3.66
N GLN A 327 17.73 15.82 -2.33
CA GLN A 327 18.70 15.00 -1.58
C GLN A 327 18.14 13.61 -1.31
N SER A 328 19.07 12.68 -1.09
CA SER A 328 18.78 11.29 -0.76
C SER A 328 19.20 10.99 0.66
N LEU A 329 18.29 10.39 1.43
CA LEU A 329 18.51 10.04 2.82
C LEU A 329 18.06 8.61 3.09
N ASN A 330 18.77 7.95 4.00
CA ASN A 330 18.28 6.72 4.58
C ASN A 330 16.98 6.96 5.37
N LEU A 331 16.01 6.05 5.27
CA LEU A 331 14.70 6.17 5.91
C LEU A 331 14.80 6.43 7.41
N LYS A 332 15.74 5.80 8.11
CA LYS A 332 15.93 5.99 9.55
C LYS A 332 16.29 7.44 9.90
N ASP A 333 17.16 8.08 9.11
CA ASP A 333 17.59 9.46 9.32
C ASP A 333 16.51 10.46 8.87
N LEU A 334 15.78 10.11 7.81
CA LEU A 334 14.60 10.86 7.39
C LEU A 334 13.52 10.88 8.49
N LYS A 335 13.20 9.72 9.10
CA LYS A 335 12.24 9.64 10.21
C LYS A 335 12.64 10.52 11.38
N LYS A 336 13.94 10.57 11.71
CA LYS A 336 14.48 11.47 12.74
C LYS A 336 14.26 12.93 12.38
N SER A 337 14.44 13.30 11.11
CA SER A 337 14.23 14.67 10.62
C SER A 337 12.74 15.06 10.62
N LEU A 338 11.85 14.11 10.35
CA LEU A 338 10.39 14.33 10.32
C LEU A 338 9.70 14.34 11.68
N GLY A 339 10.33 13.79 12.73
CA GLY A 339 9.78 13.79 14.10
C GLY A 339 8.43 13.10 14.20
N GLU A 340 7.38 13.84 14.61
CA GLU A 340 6.01 13.31 14.73
C GLU A 340 5.38 12.98 13.36
N ASN A 341 5.83 13.63 12.27
CA ASN A 341 5.31 13.43 10.91
C ASN A 341 5.84 12.15 10.24
N GLN A 342 6.74 11.42 10.88
CA GLN A 342 7.35 10.19 10.34
C GLN A 342 6.33 9.08 9.99
N LYS A 343 5.13 9.13 10.59
CA LYS A 343 4.03 8.17 10.32
C LYS A 343 3.43 8.32 8.93
N MET A 344 3.68 9.45 8.26
CA MET A 344 3.16 9.74 6.93
C MET A 344 3.98 9.08 5.81
N ILE A 345 5.16 8.52 6.12
CA ILE A 345 6.00 7.85 5.13
C ILE A 345 5.36 6.51 4.73
N PRO A 346 5.22 6.22 3.41
CA PRO A 346 4.45 5.07 2.94
C PRO A 346 5.15 3.70 3.13
N ILE A 347 6.44 3.65 3.48
CA ILE A 347 7.25 2.42 3.53
C ILE A 347 7.72 2.02 4.94
N LYS A 348 7.89 0.72 5.17
CA LYS A 348 8.32 0.15 6.47
C LYS A 348 9.83 -0.12 6.58
N LYS A 349 10.53 -0.41 5.48
CA LYS A 349 11.91 -0.91 5.46
C LYS A 349 12.92 0.20 5.80
N GLU A 350 13.43 0.22 7.03
CA GLU A 350 14.36 1.25 7.54
C GLU A 350 15.69 1.36 6.78
N SER A 351 16.13 0.29 6.10
CA SER A 351 17.36 0.30 5.31
C SER A 351 17.20 0.98 3.95
N THR A 352 15.99 1.37 3.56
CA THR A 352 15.71 1.97 2.26
C THR A 352 16.21 3.40 2.22
N ASN A 353 16.84 3.75 1.12
CA ASN A 353 17.31 5.09 0.82
C ASN A 353 16.31 5.76 -0.13
N LEU A 354 15.99 7.02 0.15
CA LEU A 354 14.92 7.75 -0.50
C LEU A 354 15.40 9.13 -0.95
N LYS A 355 15.22 9.42 -2.23
CA LYS A 355 15.26 10.79 -2.76
C LYS A 355 13.96 11.51 -2.42
N ILE A 356 14.09 12.74 -1.94
CA ILE A 356 12.95 13.62 -1.68
C ILE A 356 12.66 14.45 -2.92
N VAL A 357 11.41 14.43 -3.39
CA VAL A 357 10.97 15.16 -4.58
C VAL A 357 9.88 16.16 -4.21
N ALA A 358 10.01 17.39 -4.68
CA ALA A 358 8.97 18.41 -4.47
C ALA A 358 7.72 18.08 -5.30
N MET A 359 6.55 18.40 -4.75
CA MET A 359 5.28 18.28 -5.46
C MET A 359 4.50 19.59 -5.42
N THR A 360 3.65 19.79 -6.41
CA THR A 360 2.67 20.87 -6.39
C THR A 360 1.51 20.48 -5.46
N GLY A 361 1.49 21.04 -4.24
CA GLY A 361 0.37 20.90 -3.31
C GLY A 361 -0.82 21.74 -3.74
N LYS A 362 -2.02 21.16 -3.75
CA LYS A 362 -3.29 21.79 -4.12
C LYS A 362 -4.39 21.40 -3.14
N ILE A 363 -5.38 22.28 -3.01
CA ILE A 363 -6.61 22.03 -2.27
C ILE A 363 -7.76 22.27 -3.24
N THR A 364 -8.56 21.24 -3.50
CA THR A 364 -9.69 21.31 -4.44
C THR A 364 -10.97 20.86 -3.74
N LEU A 365 -12.08 21.54 -4.03
CA LEU A 365 -13.42 21.12 -3.61
C LEU A 365 -14.33 21.05 -4.83
N ASP A 366 -14.96 19.90 -5.05
CA ASP A 366 -15.89 19.68 -6.17
C ASP A 366 -17.36 19.80 -5.76
N GLU A 367 -18.26 19.77 -6.76
CA GLU A 367 -19.72 19.84 -6.61
C GLU A 367 -20.34 18.73 -5.75
N ASN A 368 -19.61 17.63 -5.52
CA ASN A 368 -20.05 16.50 -4.69
C ASN A 368 -19.48 16.58 -3.26
N ASP A 369 -18.95 17.74 -2.86
CA ASP A 369 -18.29 17.94 -1.57
C ASP A 369 -17.07 17.04 -1.35
N ASN A 370 -16.41 16.62 -2.43
CA ASN A 370 -15.13 15.92 -2.35
C ASN A 370 -14.01 16.94 -2.17
N LEU A 371 -13.50 17.02 -0.94
CA LEU A 371 -12.30 17.79 -0.63
C LEU A 371 -11.07 16.91 -0.88
N VAL A 372 -10.16 17.40 -1.71
CA VAL A 372 -8.86 16.78 -1.94
C VAL A 372 -7.77 17.77 -1.56
N GLN A 373 -6.85 17.35 -0.71
CA GLN A 373 -5.69 18.15 -0.31
C GLN A 373 -4.41 17.33 -0.47
N THR A 374 -3.52 17.77 -1.36
CA THR A 374 -2.35 16.98 -1.77
C THR A 374 -1.06 17.41 -1.07
N ALA A 375 -0.20 16.44 -0.79
CA ALA A 375 1.05 16.66 -0.07
C ALA A 375 2.06 17.48 -0.89
N PRO A 376 2.92 18.31 -0.27
CA PRO A 376 3.89 19.14 -1.00
C PRO A 376 5.16 18.38 -1.42
N MET A 377 5.24 17.07 -1.16
CA MET A 377 6.43 16.27 -1.46
C MET A 377 6.09 14.79 -1.66
N ALA A 378 7.00 14.10 -2.34
CA ALA A 378 7.02 12.67 -2.57
C ALA A 378 8.38 12.08 -2.22
N PHE A 379 8.44 10.75 -2.18
CA PHE A 379 9.68 10.00 -2.13
C PHE A 379 9.89 9.19 -3.41
N MET A 380 11.13 9.02 -3.82
CA MET A 380 11.55 8.03 -4.81
C MET A 380 12.64 7.17 -4.19
N ILE A 381 12.71 5.89 -4.56
CA ILE A 381 13.79 5.01 -4.09
C ILE A 381 15.07 5.37 -4.84
N ASP A 382 16.16 5.53 -4.09
CA ASP A 382 17.50 5.87 -4.57
C ASP A 382 18.48 5.12 -3.67
N SER A 383 18.87 3.93 -4.12
CA SER A 383 19.49 2.89 -3.30
C SER A 383 20.95 3.20 -2.95
N ASP A 384 21.69 3.91 -3.80
CA ASP A 384 23.08 4.29 -3.58
C ASP A 384 23.29 5.74 -3.11
N GLN A 385 22.22 6.54 -3.10
CA GLN A 385 22.18 7.93 -2.62
C GLN A 385 22.96 8.94 -3.47
N ASP A 386 23.18 8.67 -4.76
CA ASP A 386 23.79 9.66 -5.65
C ASP A 386 22.81 10.78 -6.09
N GLY A 387 21.50 10.57 -5.86
CA GLY A 387 20.42 11.49 -6.21
C GLY A 387 19.72 11.17 -7.54
N LEU A 388 20.09 10.09 -8.23
CA LEU A 388 19.42 9.51 -9.38
C LEU A 388 18.56 8.32 -8.91
N PRO A 389 17.23 8.40 -8.97
CA PRO A 389 16.38 7.30 -8.49
C PRO A 389 16.56 5.97 -9.25
N ASP A 390 16.47 4.83 -8.54
CA ASP A 390 16.60 3.46 -9.08
C ASP A 390 15.75 3.24 -10.34
N SER A 391 14.57 3.86 -10.40
CA SER A 391 13.65 3.71 -11.52
C SER A 391 14.17 4.37 -12.79
N ILE A 392 14.88 5.49 -12.66
CA ILE A 392 15.53 6.20 -13.77
C ILE A 392 16.80 5.45 -14.20
N GLU A 393 17.60 4.98 -13.23
CA GLU A 393 18.82 4.21 -13.48
C GLU A 393 18.54 2.95 -14.29
N LYS A 394 17.54 2.16 -13.87
CA LYS A 394 17.07 0.98 -14.62
C LYS A 394 16.63 1.32 -16.04
N GLU A 395 16.07 2.52 -16.24
CA GLU A 395 15.66 2.96 -17.56
C GLU A 395 16.86 3.33 -18.44
N ILE A 396 17.88 3.99 -17.90
CA ILE A 396 19.08 4.40 -18.66
C ILE A 396 20.18 3.33 -18.73
N GLY A 397 20.09 2.29 -17.90
CA GLY A 397 20.98 1.13 -17.88
C GLY A 397 22.13 1.21 -16.87
N THR A 398 22.11 2.17 -15.94
CA THR A 398 23.08 2.27 -14.83
C THR A 398 22.73 1.29 -13.70
N ASP A 399 23.65 1.08 -12.76
CA ASP A 399 23.48 0.16 -11.63
C ASP A 399 22.93 0.90 -10.39
N PRO A 400 21.69 0.61 -9.94
CA PRO A 400 21.06 1.30 -8.80
C PRO A 400 21.78 1.20 -7.46
N PHE A 401 22.81 0.37 -7.36
CA PHE A 401 23.59 0.18 -6.15
C PHE A 401 25.01 0.73 -6.27
N ASN A 402 25.32 1.48 -7.33
CA ASN A 402 26.64 2.02 -7.59
C ASN A 402 26.59 3.47 -8.07
N VAL A 403 27.04 4.37 -7.19
CA VAL A 403 27.05 5.83 -7.36
C VAL A 403 27.72 6.31 -8.65
N ASP A 404 28.65 5.53 -9.19
CA ASP A 404 29.45 5.81 -10.38
C ASP A 404 29.59 4.50 -11.17
N THR A 405 28.65 4.27 -12.10
CA THR A 405 28.49 2.98 -12.77
C THR A 405 29.71 2.60 -13.60
N ASP A 406 30.34 3.56 -14.28
CA ASP A 406 31.51 3.31 -15.13
C ASP A 406 32.87 3.50 -14.40
N SER A 407 32.82 3.96 -13.15
CA SER A 407 33.96 4.16 -12.24
C SER A 407 34.97 5.19 -12.76
N ASP A 408 34.52 6.22 -13.47
CA ASP A 408 35.38 7.28 -14.01
C ASP A 408 35.63 8.44 -13.02
N GLY A 409 34.93 8.45 -11.89
CA GLY A 409 35.03 9.43 -10.81
C GLY A 409 33.95 10.51 -10.82
N VAL A 410 32.97 10.44 -11.74
CA VAL A 410 31.77 11.28 -11.77
C VAL A 410 30.55 10.42 -11.42
N THR A 411 29.58 10.96 -10.69
CA THR A 411 28.37 10.18 -10.36
C THR A 411 27.42 10.12 -11.54
N ASP A 412 26.60 9.07 -11.60
CA ASP A 412 25.64 8.86 -12.68
C ASP A 412 24.69 10.07 -12.81
N LEU A 413 24.20 10.62 -11.69
CA LEU A 413 23.39 11.85 -11.68
C LEU A 413 24.11 13.04 -12.33
N ASP A 414 25.37 13.27 -11.97
CA ASP A 414 26.13 14.44 -12.42
C ASP A 414 26.43 14.33 -13.92
N GLU A 415 26.72 13.14 -14.40
CA GLU A 415 26.87 12.89 -15.83
C GLU A 415 25.59 13.13 -16.61
N VAL A 416 24.47 12.58 -16.14
CA VAL A 416 23.16 12.75 -16.77
C VAL A 416 22.75 14.22 -16.82
N LYS A 417 22.98 15.00 -15.75
CA LYS A 417 22.75 16.45 -15.73
C LYS A 417 23.62 17.22 -16.73
N ASN A 418 24.85 16.75 -16.95
CA ASN A 418 25.80 17.36 -17.87
C ASN A 418 25.76 16.76 -19.29
N ASN A 419 24.77 15.90 -19.59
CA ASN A 419 24.61 15.24 -20.88
C ASN A 419 25.82 14.34 -21.27
N LEU A 420 26.51 13.80 -20.27
CA LEU A 420 27.58 12.80 -20.37
C LEU A 420 27.01 11.39 -20.25
N ASN A 421 27.81 10.37 -20.55
CA ASN A 421 27.36 8.98 -20.62
C ASN A 421 27.78 8.20 -19.36
N PRO A 422 26.85 7.82 -18.47
CA PRO A 422 27.18 7.14 -17.22
C PRO A 422 27.59 5.67 -17.36
N LEU A 423 27.88 5.24 -18.59
CA LEU A 423 28.27 3.87 -18.93
C LEU A 423 29.62 3.86 -19.65
N GLY A 424 30.35 4.97 -19.65
CA GLY A 424 31.64 5.10 -20.34
C GLY A 424 31.81 6.46 -21.03
N PRO A 425 32.93 6.66 -21.74
CA PRO A 425 33.22 7.95 -22.35
C PRO A 425 32.18 8.35 -23.40
N GLY A 426 31.76 9.62 -23.39
CA GLY A 426 30.96 10.22 -24.47
C GLY A 426 29.78 11.04 -23.98
N GLN A 427 28.75 11.12 -24.83
CA GLN A 427 27.50 11.80 -24.52
C GLN A 427 26.41 10.77 -24.23
N LEU A 428 25.46 11.16 -23.38
CA LEU A 428 24.31 10.34 -23.00
C LEU A 428 23.62 9.73 -24.22
N ALA A 429 23.74 8.41 -24.39
CA ALA A 429 23.22 7.72 -25.57
C ALA A 429 21.69 7.66 -25.58
N LYS A 430 21.06 7.61 -24.40
CA LYS A 430 19.61 7.55 -24.23
C LYS A 430 19.06 8.89 -23.75
N THR A 431 18.27 9.55 -24.58
CA THR A 431 17.56 10.77 -24.17
C THR A 431 16.59 10.45 -23.04
N LEU A 432 16.62 11.25 -21.98
CA LEU A 432 15.68 11.14 -20.87
C LEU A 432 14.25 11.35 -21.35
N SER A 433 13.32 10.57 -20.80
CA SER A 433 11.90 10.81 -20.97
C SER A 433 11.50 12.17 -20.35
N PRO A 434 10.36 12.76 -20.76
CA PRO A 434 9.90 14.04 -20.20
C PRO A 434 9.87 14.06 -18.67
N ILE A 435 9.32 13.03 -18.03
CA ILE A 435 9.30 12.95 -16.55
C ILE A 435 10.70 12.94 -15.97
N ASN A 436 11.58 12.10 -16.53
CA ASN A 436 12.91 11.91 -15.98
C ASN A 436 13.72 13.21 -16.09
N GLU A 437 13.53 13.99 -17.16
CA GLU A 437 14.09 15.34 -17.28
C GLU A 437 13.58 16.26 -16.14
N ALA A 438 12.29 16.22 -15.82
CA ALA A 438 11.73 17.00 -14.72
C ALA A 438 12.33 16.59 -13.36
N ILE A 439 12.45 15.28 -13.09
CA ILE A 439 12.96 14.72 -11.83
C ILE A 439 14.46 15.01 -11.65
N VAL A 440 15.27 14.83 -12.69
CA VAL A 440 16.73 15.10 -12.65
C VAL A 440 17.00 16.59 -12.39
N ASN A 441 16.15 17.46 -12.93
CA ASN A 441 16.23 18.91 -12.72
C ASN A 441 15.46 19.40 -11.48
N ASN A 442 15.01 18.49 -10.60
CA ASN A 442 14.28 18.80 -9.36
C ASN A 442 13.05 19.72 -9.57
N LYS A 443 12.36 19.59 -10.72
CA LYS A 443 11.10 20.32 -10.96
C LYS A 443 9.99 19.72 -10.08
N PRO A 444 9.11 20.54 -9.48
CA PRO A 444 7.97 20.03 -8.71
C PRO A 444 7.05 19.17 -9.57
N LEU A 445 6.68 18.00 -9.07
CA LEU A 445 5.78 17.09 -9.78
C LEU A 445 4.31 17.42 -9.52
N GLY A 446 3.52 17.42 -10.58
CA GLY A 446 2.06 17.49 -10.53
C GLY A 446 1.46 16.26 -9.87
N GLN A 447 0.19 16.34 -9.45
CA GLN A 447 -0.46 15.27 -8.69
C GLN A 447 -1.75 14.78 -9.34
N PRO A 448 -1.89 13.46 -9.61
CA PRO A 448 -3.06 12.91 -10.28
C PRO A 448 -4.35 13.01 -9.48
N LYS A 449 -4.31 13.26 -8.16
CA LYS A 449 -5.54 13.52 -7.39
C LYS A 449 -6.23 14.82 -7.79
N THR A 450 -5.49 15.82 -8.29
CA THR A 450 -6.01 17.17 -8.59
C THR A 450 -5.79 17.61 -10.05
N GLU A 451 -5.00 16.86 -10.81
CA GLU A 451 -4.61 17.21 -12.18
C GLU A 451 -4.81 16.04 -13.16
N GLY A 452 -4.70 16.33 -14.45
CA GLY A 452 -4.73 15.34 -15.53
C GLY A 452 -6.12 14.85 -15.92
N GLU A 453 -6.24 14.46 -17.19
CA GLU A 453 -7.45 13.84 -17.73
C GLU A 453 -7.42 12.33 -17.53
N ILE A 454 -8.54 11.74 -17.07
CA ILE A 454 -8.67 10.28 -16.99
C ILE A 454 -8.77 9.72 -18.42
N LYS A 455 -7.93 8.74 -18.75
CA LYS A 455 -7.91 8.08 -20.05
C LYS A 455 -8.00 6.56 -19.90
N ASN A 456 -8.85 5.93 -20.71
CA ASN A 456 -9.13 4.49 -20.61
C ASN A 456 -7.96 3.59 -21.05
N ASN A 457 -6.96 4.11 -21.76
CA ASN A 457 -5.76 3.37 -22.16
C ASN A 457 -4.65 3.37 -21.10
N TYR A 458 -4.85 4.08 -19.98
CA TYR A 458 -3.95 4.04 -18.81
C TYR A 458 -4.59 3.15 -17.75
N LEU A 459 -4.07 1.94 -17.62
CA LEU A 459 -4.70 0.88 -16.84
C LEU A 459 -3.67 0.21 -15.96
N ILE A 460 -4.08 -0.12 -14.74
CA ILE A 460 -3.44 -1.13 -13.91
C ILE A 460 -4.25 -2.41 -14.14
N LYS A 461 -3.65 -3.37 -14.82
CA LYS A 461 -4.30 -4.66 -15.13
C LYS A 461 -4.22 -5.62 -13.96
N SER A 462 -3.11 -5.58 -13.23
CA SER A 462 -2.90 -6.44 -12.09
C SER A 462 -2.00 -5.77 -11.06
N PHE A 463 -2.32 -6.06 -9.80
CA PHE A 463 -1.59 -5.65 -8.60
C PHE A 463 -1.47 -6.88 -7.71
N ILE A 464 -0.24 -7.30 -7.42
CA ILE A 464 0.04 -8.55 -6.74
C ILE A 464 0.93 -8.24 -5.54
N ASN A 465 0.56 -8.73 -4.37
CA ASN A 465 1.50 -8.84 -3.26
C ASN A 465 2.40 -10.06 -3.48
N ALA A 466 3.70 -9.82 -3.68
CA ALA A 466 4.69 -10.82 -4.03
C ALA A 466 5.03 -11.77 -2.86
N ASP A 467 4.96 -11.25 -1.63
CA ASP A 467 5.22 -11.85 -0.32
C ASP A 467 5.08 -10.70 0.71
N GLU A 468 4.63 -10.97 1.95
CA GLU A 468 4.54 -9.95 3.02
C GLU A 468 5.86 -9.18 3.24
N ASN A 469 6.99 -9.82 2.91
CA ASN A 469 8.33 -9.24 3.01
C ASN A 469 9.00 -8.86 1.67
N LYS A 470 8.35 -9.09 0.51
CA LYS A 470 8.96 -8.88 -0.84
C LYS A 470 8.18 -7.92 -1.75
N GLY A 471 7.24 -7.16 -1.18
CA GLY A 471 6.63 -6.01 -1.85
C GLY A 471 5.57 -6.35 -2.90
N TYR A 472 5.45 -5.51 -3.94
CA TYR A 472 4.32 -5.53 -4.87
C TYR A 472 4.75 -5.57 -6.33
N ILE A 473 4.02 -6.33 -7.14
CA ILE A 473 4.19 -6.35 -8.59
C ILE A 473 2.95 -5.75 -9.24
N LEU A 474 3.17 -4.79 -10.11
CA LEU A 474 2.13 -4.12 -10.88
C LEU A 474 2.40 -4.32 -12.36
N ASN A 475 1.35 -4.53 -13.12
CA ASN A 475 1.43 -4.47 -14.58
C ASN A 475 0.17 -3.83 -15.14
N GLY A 476 0.29 -3.34 -16.36
CA GLY A 476 -0.78 -2.58 -16.97
C GLY A 476 -0.53 -2.16 -18.39
N GLN A 477 -1.31 -1.18 -18.83
CA GLN A 477 -1.19 -0.57 -20.15
C GLN A 477 -1.11 0.94 -20.08
N ALA A 478 -0.42 1.52 -21.06
CA ALA A 478 -0.27 2.95 -21.28
C ALA A 478 0.14 3.21 -22.74
N GLU A 479 0.48 4.46 -23.08
CA GLU A 479 0.96 4.81 -24.41
C GLU A 479 2.26 4.06 -24.76
N PRO A 480 2.33 3.34 -25.90
CA PRO A 480 3.53 2.59 -26.28
C PRO A 480 4.77 3.47 -26.42
N ASN A 481 5.93 2.94 -26.01
CA ASN A 481 7.22 3.64 -26.04
C ASN A 481 7.24 4.97 -25.26
N SER A 482 6.37 5.12 -24.26
CA SER A 482 6.39 6.24 -23.32
C SER A 482 7.04 5.84 -22.00
N THR A 483 7.26 6.82 -21.12
CA THR A 483 7.60 6.59 -19.72
C THR A 483 6.46 7.15 -18.88
N ILE A 484 5.87 6.28 -18.06
CA ILE A 484 4.81 6.64 -17.12
C ILE A 484 5.39 6.85 -15.72
N THR A 485 4.58 7.47 -14.87
CA THR A 485 4.84 7.63 -13.45
C THR A 485 3.80 6.85 -12.66
N LEU A 486 4.24 6.05 -11.71
CA LEU A 486 3.40 5.41 -10.71
C LEU A 486 3.41 6.26 -9.44
N TYR A 487 2.23 6.64 -8.96
CA TYR A 487 2.06 7.32 -7.67
C TYR A 487 1.36 6.37 -6.69
N PHE A 488 2.09 5.90 -5.68
CA PHE A 488 1.56 5.09 -4.60
C PHE A 488 1.26 5.99 -3.41
N TYR A 489 0.00 6.33 -3.21
CA TYR A 489 -0.44 7.21 -2.13
C TYR A 489 -0.80 6.41 -0.89
N SER A 490 -0.16 6.78 0.21
CA SER A 490 -0.71 6.67 1.56
C SER A 490 -1.08 8.10 2.00
N ASP A 491 -0.45 8.62 3.07
CA ASP A 491 -0.44 10.05 3.39
C ASP A 491 0.52 10.82 2.46
N LEU A 492 1.78 10.35 2.34
CA LEU A 492 2.75 10.83 1.37
C LEU A 492 2.90 9.85 0.21
N PRO A 493 3.02 10.35 -1.03
CA PRO A 493 3.22 9.49 -2.19
C PRO A 493 4.65 8.95 -2.27
N LEU A 494 4.76 7.67 -2.59
CA LEU A 494 5.95 7.08 -3.19
C LEU A 494 5.80 7.12 -4.72
N VAL A 495 6.83 7.59 -5.41
CA VAL A 495 6.84 7.81 -6.86
C VAL A 495 7.90 6.94 -7.52
N ALA A 496 7.55 6.37 -8.67
CA ALA A 496 8.48 5.63 -9.52
C ALA A 496 8.17 5.87 -11.00
N THR A 497 9.18 5.83 -11.85
CA THR A 497 9.02 5.91 -13.31
C THR A 497 9.16 4.54 -13.96
N VAL A 498 8.41 4.28 -15.04
CA VAL A 498 8.40 2.97 -15.70
C VAL A 498 8.31 3.15 -17.20
N GLY A 499 9.23 2.53 -17.93
CA GLY A 499 9.18 2.46 -19.39
C GLY A 499 8.05 1.55 -19.87
N VAL A 500 7.30 2.01 -20.88
CA VAL A 500 6.24 1.26 -21.53
C VAL A 500 6.80 0.63 -22.81
N ASP A 501 6.57 -0.66 -23.01
CA ASP A 501 7.04 -1.36 -24.19
C ASP A 501 6.36 -0.88 -25.49
N LYS A 502 6.85 -1.37 -26.63
CA LYS A 502 6.31 -1.03 -27.96
C LYS A 502 4.86 -1.48 -28.20
N TYR A 503 4.32 -2.33 -27.33
CA TYR A 503 2.96 -2.84 -27.39
C TYR A 503 2.05 -2.15 -26.36
N GLY A 504 2.58 -1.18 -25.60
CA GLY A 504 1.82 -0.43 -24.60
C GLY A 504 1.75 -1.13 -23.25
N ASN A 505 2.52 -2.19 -22.98
CA ASN A 505 2.52 -2.87 -21.70
C ASN A 505 3.67 -2.36 -20.82
N TRP A 506 3.43 -2.32 -19.51
CA TRP A 506 4.44 -1.95 -18.53
C TRP A 506 4.34 -2.88 -17.33
N GLN A 507 5.46 -3.02 -16.61
CA GLN A 507 5.56 -3.79 -15.39
C GLN A 507 6.48 -3.07 -14.41
N TYR A 508 6.11 -3.10 -13.13
CA TYR A 508 6.90 -2.55 -12.04
C TYR A 508 6.91 -3.48 -10.84
N GLU A 509 8.06 -3.60 -10.19
CA GLU A 509 8.23 -4.31 -8.93
C GLU A 509 8.67 -3.32 -7.86
N LEU A 510 7.79 -3.11 -6.88
CA LEU A 510 8.05 -2.34 -5.68
C LEU A 510 8.62 -3.28 -4.62
N ASP A 511 9.95 -3.34 -4.44
CA ASP A 511 10.61 -4.12 -3.37
C ASP A 511 10.52 -3.42 -2.00
N GLN A 512 9.31 -2.97 -1.63
CA GLN A 512 9.05 -2.30 -0.36
C GLN A 512 7.73 -2.80 0.22
N SER A 513 7.75 -3.10 1.53
CA SER A 513 6.51 -3.28 2.29
C SER A 513 5.93 -1.91 2.62
N LEU A 514 4.66 -1.71 2.27
CA LEU A 514 3.92 -0.49 2.58
C LEU A 514 3.40 -0.52 4.02
N ILE A 515 3.14 0.65 4.59
CA ILE A 515 2.51 0.78 5.91
C ILE A 515 1.09 0.19 5.92
N ASP A 516 0.60 -0.18 7.10
CA ASP A 516 -0.79 -0.64 7.23
C ASP A 516 -1.74 0.52 6.96
N GLY A 517 -2.82 0.27 6.23
CA GLY A 517 -3.82 1.28 5.89
C GLY A 517 -4.36 1.15 4.48
N GLU A 518 -5.20 2.11 4.11
CA GLU A 518 -5.69 2.31 2.75
C GLU A 518 -4.60 2.96 1.91
N HIS A 519 -4.48 2.51 0.67
CA HIS A 519 -3.56 3.03 -0.32
C HIS A 519 -4.27 3.15 -1.67
N GLU A 520 -3.76 4.05 -2.51
CA GLU A 520 -4.22 4.19 -3.88
C GLU A 520 -3.05 4.33 -4.85
N VAL A 521 -3.16 3.71 -6.03
CA VAL A 521 -2.15 3.81 -7.10
C VAL A 521 -2.73 4.48 -8.32
N TYR A 522 -1.97 5.41 -8.89
CA TYR A 522 -2.23 5.99 -10.21
C TYR A 522 -1.13 5.65 -11.19
N VAL A 523 -1.52 5.47 -12.46
CA VAL A 523 -0.63 5.48 -13.61
C VAL A 523 -0.78 6.81 -14.31
N VAL A 524 0.32 7.51 -14.55
CA VAL A 524 0.29 8.89 -15.01
C VAL A 524 1.27 9.10 -16.16
N LEU A 525 0.85 9.89 -17.15
CA LEU A 525 1.76 10.54 -18.08
C LEU A 525 2.01 11.97 -17.62
N ASN A 526 3.26 12.32 -17.39
CA ASN A 526 3.68 13.69 -17.11
C ASN A 526 4.41 14.29 -18.33
N ASP A 527 4.39 15.63 -18.44
CA ASP A 527 5.27 16.36 -19.35
C ASP A 527 6.64 16.67 -18.71
N ASN A 528 7.51 17.36 -19.45
CA ASN A 528 8.86 17.71 -18.98
C ASN A 528 8.91 18.85 -17.95
N THR A 529 7.77 19.43 -17.61
CA THR A 529 7.62 20.35 -16.48
C THR A 529 7.23 19.63 -15.20
N GLY A 530 6.89 18.34 -15.28
CA GLY A 530 6.37 17.54 -14.17
C GLY A 530 4.84 17.55 -14.08
N LYS A 531 4.14 18.32 -14.92
CA LYS A 531 2.68 18.43 -14.89
C LYS A 531 2.01 17.13 -15.32
N VAL A 532 0.90 16.77 -14.68
CA VAL A 532 0.08 15.60 -15.05
C VAL A 532 -0.72 15.92 -16.32
N VAL A 533 -0.52 15.13 -17.37
CA VAL A 533 -1.24 15.24 -18.65
C VAL A 533 -2.42 14.26 -18.68
N ASN A 534 -2.13 12.97 -18.57
CA ASN A 534 -3.11 11.88 -18.57
C ASN A 534 -2.94 11.03 -17.32
N LYS A 535 -4.02 10.40 -16.86
CA LYS A 535 -3.99 9.47 -15.73
C LYS A 535 -4.96 8.30 -15.88
N SER A 536 -4.73 7.24 -15.12
CA SER A 536 -5.69 6.18 -14.89
C SER A 536 -6.77 6.60 -13.88
N ASN A 537 -7.83 5.79 -13.76
CA ASN A 537 -8.60 5.75 -12.52
C ASN A 537 -7.69 5.25 -11.37
N PRO A 538 -7.92 5.66 -10.11
CA PRO A 538 -7.19 5.13 -8.98
C PRO A 538 -7.47 3.64 -8.79
N LEU A 539 -6.44 2.87 -8.50
CA LEU A 539 -6.58 1.54 -7.92
C LEU A 539 -6.43 1.64 -6.41
N ASN A 540 -7.53 1.43 -5.68
CA ASN A 540 -7.54 1.42 -4.22
C ASN A 540 -7.23 0.01 -3.70
N PHE A 541 -6.41 -0.10 -2.65
CA PHE A 541 -6.09 -1.36 -2.00
C PHE A 541 -5.76 -1.15 -0.52
N PHE A 542 -5.96 -2.18 0.29
CA PHE A 542 -5.71 -2.13 1.73
C PHE A 542 -4.53 -3.02 2.11
N VAL A 543 -3.65 -2.52 2.97
CA VAL A 543 -2.52 -3.26 3.54
C VAL A 543 -2.79 -3.50 5.02
N LYS A 544 -2.79 -4.77 5.44
CA LYS A 544 -2.91 -5.17 6.85
C LYS A 544 -1.77 -6.10 7.20
N GLU A 545 -1.14 -5.92 8.35
CA GLU A 545 -0.40 -7.03 8.96
C GLU A 545 -1.36 -8.21 9.19
N ALA A 546 -0.96 -9.41 8.77
CA ALA A 546 -1.59 -10.65 9.19
C ALA A 546 -1.39 -10.84 10.71
N ARG A 547 -2.15 -10.10 11.51
CA ARG A 547 -2.36 -10.43 12.91
C ARG A 547 -3.46 -11.48 12.92
N ALA A 548 -3.16 -12.66 13.45
CA ALA A 548 -4.17 -13.65 13.77
C ALA A 548 -5.07 -13.10 14.90
N ILE A 549 -6.01 -12.24 14.53
CA ILE A 549 -7.07 -11.77 15.40
C ILE A 549 -8.19 -12.80 15.26
N SER A 550 -8.50 -13.49 16.34
CA SER A 550 -9.64 -14.41 16.35
C SER A 550 -10.94 -13.62 16.10
N VAL A 551 -11.93 -14.22 15.44
CA VAL A 551 -13.26 -13.60 15.24
C VAL A 551 -13.85 -13.10 16.57
N GLN A 552 -13.54 -13.78 17.67
CA GLN A 552 -13.94 -13.41 19.02
C GLN A 552 -13.36 -12.05 19.45
N GLU A 553 -12.10 -11.78 19.13
CA GLU A 553 -11.39 -10.56 19.52
C GLU A 553 -11.88 -9.32 18.75
N PHE A 554 -12.35 -9.49 17.51
CA PHE A 554 -13.04 -8.44 16.75
C PHE A 554 -14.44 -8.13 17.32
N VAL A 555 -15.20 -9.17 17.67
CA VAL A 555 -16.54 -9.03 18.27
C VAL A 555 -16.46 -8.38 19.66
N ASP A 556 -15.47 -8.76 20.46
CA ASP A 556 -15.26 -8.21 21.82
C ASP A 556 -14.86 -6.72 21.78
N THR A 557 -14.18 -6.29 20.71
CA THR A 557 -13.81 -4.87 20.49
C THR A 557 -15.01 -4.04 20.01
N ALA A 558 -15.88 -4.61 19.16
CA ALA A 558 -17.05 -3.92 18.61
C ALA A 558 -18.24 -3.86 19.59
N THR A 559 -18.32 -4.78 20.56
CA THR A 559 -19.41 -4.85 21.55
C THR A 559 -19.03 -4.32 22.93
N SER A 560 -17.76 -3.96 23.16
CA SER A 560 -17.35 -3.35 24.42
C SER A 560 -17.93 -1.94 24.56
N PRO A 561 -18.82 -1.67 25.52
CA PRO A 561 -19.08 -0.28 25.92
C PRO A 561 -17.76 0.29 26.43
N ALA A 562 -17.48 1.55 26.06
CA ALA A 562 -16.25 2.26 26.42
C ALA A 562 -15.75 1.88 27.82
N GLN A 563 -14.76 0.99 27.89
CA GLN A 563 -13.94 0.89 29.08
C GLN A 563 -13.12 2.17 29.11
N THR A 564 -13.69 3.22 29.71
CA THR A 564 -12.89 4.26 30.35
C THR A 564 -11.73 3.53 31.03
N LYS A 565 -10.50 3.94 30.72
CA LYS A 565 -9.26 3.56 31.43
C LYS A 565 -9.34 4.00 32.91
N SER A 566 -10.30 3.47 33.67
CA SER A 566 -10.62 3.83 35.06
C SER A 566 -10.00 2.85 36.06
N ALA A 567 -9.63 1.64 35.62
CA ALA A 567 -8.97 0.65 36.47
C ALA A 567 -7.58 1.13 36.97
N SER A 568 -6.88 1.95 36.17
CA SER A 568 -5.58 2.53 36.56
C SER A 568 -5.73 3.61 37.64
N LEU A 569 -6.76 4.44 37.57
CA LEU A 569 -6.98 5.52 38.54
C LEU A 569 -7.52 4.99 39.87
N ILE A 570 -8.41 3.99 39.88
CA ILE A 570 -8.95 3.42 41.13
C ILE A 570 -7.85 2.72 41.94
N ASN A 571 -6.96 1.95 41.29
CA ASN A 571 -5.82 1.34 41.96
C ASN A 571 -4.85 2.40 42.51
N PHE A 572 -4.62 3.50 41.78
CA PHE A 572 -3.81 4.61 42.25
C PHE A 572 -4.42 5.30 43.48
N TYR A 573 -5.73 5.57 43.48
CA TYR A 573 -6.42 6.15 44.64
C TYR A 573 -6.44 5.22 45.86
N LEU A 574 -6.61 3.90 45.66
CA LEU A 574 -6.54 2.92 46.76
C LEU A 574 -5.15 2.89 47.41
N ILE A 575 -4.07 2.97 46.61
CA ILE A 575 -2.70 3.03 47.12
C ILE A 575 -2.49 4.31 47.94
N ILE A 576 -2.99 5.47 47.47
CA ILE A 576 -2.90 6.74 48.20
C ILE A 576 -3.65 6.67 49.54
N VAL A 577 -4.86 6.11 49.55
CA VAL A 577 -5.66 5.97 50.80
C VAL A 577 -4.95 5.06 51.81
N ILE A 578 -4.39 3.93 51.35
CA ILE A 578 -3.61 3.03 52.21
C ILE A 578 -2.36 3.74 52.75
N LEU A 579 -1.68 4.55 51.93
CA LEU A 579 -0.52 5.34 52.36
C LEU A 579 -0.90 6.35 53.46
N ILE A 580 -2.02 7.06 53.29
CA ILE A 580 -2.50 8.02 54.30
C ILE A 580 -2.86 7.32 55.61
N ILE A 581 -3.55 6.18 55.55
CA ILE A 581 -3.92 5.40 56.75
C ILE A 581 -2.67 4.88 57.47
N THR A 582 -1.71 4.33 56.73
CA THR A 582 -0.47 3.79 57.32
C THR A 582 0.39 4.89 57.96
N VAL A 583 0.52 6.06 57.33
CA VAL A 583 1.19 7.23 57.91
C VAL A 583 0.44 7.71 59.17
N GLY A 584 -0.90 7.76 59.13
CA GLY A 584 -1.71 8.14 60.30
C GLY A 584 -1.51 7.19 61.49
N ILE A 585 -1.50 5.88 61.26
CA ILE A 585 -1.23 4.87 62.29
C ILE A 585 0.19 5.03 62.83
N LEU A 586 1.18 5.26 61.97
CA LEU A 586 2.57 5.43 62.38
C LEU A 586 2.74 6.68 63.27
N LEU A 587 2.11 7.80 62.90
CA LEU A 587 2.09 9.02 63.70
C LEU A 587 1.38 8.81 65.03
N PHE A 588 0.28 8.06 65.05
CA PHE A 588 -0.41 7.72 66.29
C PHE A 588 0.44 6.85 67.21
N ILE A 589 1.15 5.85 66.67
CA ILE A 589 2.08 5.00 67.43
C ILE A 589 3.23 5.85 67.98
N ILE A 590 3.82 6.74 67.17
CA ILE A 590 4.88 7.66 67.62
C ILE A 590 4.36 8.55 68.74
N PHE A 591 3.18 9.16 68.58
CA PHE A 591 2.55 9.98 69.61
C PHE A 591 2.31 9.18 70.90
N PHE A 592 1.80 7.96 70.78
CA PHE A 592 1.55 7.09 71.92
C PHE A 592 2.84 6.68 72.64
N LEU A 593 3.91 6.36 71.90
CA LEU A 593 5.23 6.07 72.46
C LEU A 593 5.84 7.30 73.13
N PHE A 594 5.68 8.49 72.54
CA PHE A 594 6.14 9.76 73.13
C PHE A 594 5.38 10.08 74.42
N HIS A 595 4.06 9.85 74.44
CA HIS A 595 3.22 10.07 75.60
C HIS A 595 3.50 9.03 76.71
N LYS A 596 3.78 7.77 76.36
CA LYS A 596 4.19 6.74 77.32
C LYS A 596 5.56 7.05 77.92
N ASN A 597 6.53 7.53 77.14
CA ASN A 597 7.84 7.95 77.65
C ASN A 597 7.78 9.20 78.52
N ARG A 598 6.81 10.12 78.31
CA ARG A 598 6.57 11.25 79.22
C ARG A 598 5.99 10.85 80.58
N ARG A 599 5.37 9.67 80.72
CA ARG A 599 4.89 9.14 82.01
C ARG A 599 5.95 8.34 82.80
N LEU A 600 7.17 8.19 82.27
CA LEU A 600 8.25 7.38 82.87
C LEU A 600 9.53 8.18 83.18
N LYS A 601 9.40 9.50 83.38
CA LYS A 601 10.40 10.29 84.11
C LYS A 601 9.70 11.10 85.21
N PRO A 602 9.96 10.81 86.50
CA PRO A 602 9.62 11.71 87.60
C PRO A 602 10.44 13.01 87.56
#